data_AF-I6MRK9-F1
#
_entry.id   AF-I6MRK9-F1
#
_cell.length_a   1.000
_cell.length_b   1.000
_cell.length_c   1.000
_cell.angle_alpha   90.00
_cell.angle_beta   90.00
_cell.angle_gamma   90.00
#
_symmetry.space_group_name_H-M   'P 1'
#
loop_
_entity.id
_entity.type
_entity.pdbx_description
1 polymer ?
#
loop_
_entity_poly.entity_id
_entity_poly.type
_entity_poly.pdbx_seq_one_letter_code
_entity_poly.pdbx_strand_id
1 'polypeptide(L)' 'VLLAVFATMTLADVMSGKFKGPCYSDSNCNGVCRDEGHKSGHCSHWSGACWCDT' A
#
# COMPACT_ATOMS: atom_id res chain seq x y z
N VAL A 1 4.23 18.48 -26.38
CA VAL A 1 4.18 17.03 -26.06
C VAL A 1 3.95 16.91 -24.57
N LEU A 2 2.68 16.98 -24.14
CA LEU A 2 2.34 16.68 -22.75
C LEU A 2 2.56 15.18 -22.60
N LEU A 3 3.67 14.81 -21.96
CA LEU A 3 3.83 13.48 -21.39
C LEU A 3 2.76 13.40 -20.31
N ALA A 4 1.54 13.01 -20.70
CA ALA A 4 0.60 12.41 -19.80
C ALA A 4 1.38 11.24 -19.21
N VAL A 5 1.93 11.46 -18.02
CA VAL A 5 2.28 10.40 -17.12
C VAL A 5 0.95 9.71 -16.88
N PHE A 6 0.63 8.78 -17.76
CA PHE A 6 -0.23 7.67 -17.44
C PHE A 6 0.49 7.01 -16.27
N ALA A 7 0.28 7.55 -15.08
CA ALA A 7 0.38 6.79 -13.86
C ALA A 7 -0.66 5.71 -14.11
N THR A 8 -0.18 4.60 -14.67
CA THR A 8 -0.89 3.36 -14.64
C THR A 8 -1.12 3.17 -13.15
N MET A 9 -2.31 3.56 -12.69
CA MET A 9 -2.95 2.97 -11.53
C MET A 9 -3.22 1.53 -11.94
N THR A 10 -2.15 0.77 -12.22
CA THR A 10 -2.12 -0.63 -11.93
C THR A 10 -2.62 -0.71 -10.50
N LEU A 11 -3.44 -1.71 -10.19
CA LEU A 11 -3.56 -2.22 -8.83
C LEU A 11 -2.18 -2.77 -8.42
N ALA A 12 -1.16 -1.92 -8.45
CA ALA A 12 0.16 -2.16 -7.92
C ALA A 12 0.01 -1.70 -6.50
N ASP A 13 -0.42 -2.67 -5.69
CA ASP A 13 -0.15 -2.68 -4.28
C ASP A 13 1.22 -2.04 -4.05
N VAL A 14 1.26 -0.91 -3.34
CA VAL A 14 2.53 -0.26 -3.00
C VAL A 14 2.92 -0.70 -1.59
N MET A 15 4.14 -1.18 -1.43
CA MET A 15 4.62 -1.53 -0.09
C MET A 15 4.71 -0.26 0.75
N SER A 16 4.05 -0.26 1.91
CA SER A 16 4.09 0.88 2.82
C SER A 16 5.53 1.12 3.30
N GLY A 17 6.00 2.36 3.19
CA GLY A 17 7.33 2.76 3.68
C GLY A 17 7.35 3.04 5.18
N LYS A 18 6.17 3.34 5.77
CA LYS A 18 6.01 3.57 7.21
C LYS A 18 5.79 2.29 7.99
N PHE A 19 5.19 1.27 7.38
CA PHE A 19 4.95 -0.01 8.05
C PHE A 19 6.25 -0.82 8.15
N LYS A 20 6.75 -1.00 9.38
CA LYS A 20 7.95 -1.80 9.66
C LYS A 20 7.60 -3.02 10.49
N GLY A 21 8.01 -4.18 10.00
CA GLY A 21 7.86 -5.46 10.69
C GLY A 21 6.71 -6.31 10.13
N PRO A 22 6.52 -7.50 10.71
CA PRO A 22 5.50 -8.45 10.26
C PRO A 22 4.09 -7.91 10.46
N CYS A 23 3.31 -7.96 9.39
CA CYS A 23 1.94 -7.53 9.31
C CYS A 23 1.03 -8.62 9.89
N TYR A 24 0.58 -8.40 11.12
CA TYR A 24 -0.31 -9.33 11.84
C TYR A 24 -1.79 -8.96 11.78
N SER A 25 -2.09 -7.73 11.38
CA SER A 25 -3.45 -7.23 11.34
C SER A 25 -3.62 -6.27 10.17
N ASP A 26 -4.52 -6.62 9.25
CA ASP A 26 -4.84 -5.80 8.08
C ASP A 26 -5.36 -4.42 8.48
N SER A 27 -6.03 -4.31 9.64
CA SER A 27 -6.54 -3.02 10.12
C SER A 27 -5.44 -2.03 10.52
N ASN A 28 -4.30 -2.50 11.02
CA ASN A 28 -3.12 -1.65 11.25
C ASN A 28 -2.51 -1.20 9.92
N CYS A 29 -2.37 -2.14 8.97
CA CYS A 29 -1.87 -1.82 7.63
C CYS A 29 -2.76 -0.81 6.92
N ASN A 30 -4.08 -1.00 6.95
CA ASN A 30 -5.05 -0.12 6.36
C ASN A 30 -5.01 1.29 6.96
N GLY A 31 -4.87 1.41 8.28
CA GLY A 31 -4.68 2.70 8.95
C GLY A 31 -3.44 3.44 8.46
N VAL A 32 -2.30 2.76 8.41
CA VAL A 32 -1.03 3.32 7.92
C VAL A 32 -1.13 3.74 6.45
N CYS A 33 -1.71 2.89 5.61
CA CYS A 33 -1.92 3.19 4.20
C CYS A 33 -2.83 4.43 4.02
N ARG A 34 -3.89 4.56 4.81
CA ARG A 34 -4.76 5.76 4.80
C ARG A 34 -4.03 7.01 5.27
N ASP A 35 -3.17 6.90 6.28
CA ASP A 35 -2.31 8.01 6.72
C ASP A 35 -1.28 8.40 5.65
N GLU A 36 -0.83 7.45 4.84
CA GLU A 36 0.02 7.69 3.66
C GLU A 36 -0.74 8.26 2.46
N GLY A 37 -2.08 8.29 2.50
CA GLY A 37 -2.95 8.85 1.46
C GLY A 37 -3.56 7.83 0.51
N HIS A 38 -3.45 6.54 0.82
CA HIS A 38 -4.06 5.44 0.07
C HIS A 38 -5.50 5.16 0.53
N LYS A 39 -6.30 4.46 -0.29
CA LYS A 39 -7.70 4.14 0.07
C LYS A 39 -7.79 3.02 1.10
N SER A 40 -6.92 2.02 0.98
CA SER A 40 -6.92 0.83 1.83
C SER A 40 -5.54 0.16 1.84
N GLY A 41 -5.41 -0.91 2.60
CA GLY A 41 -4.23 -1.76 2.58
C GLY A 41 -4.50 -3.11 3.20
N HIS A 42 -3.64 -4.07 2.90
CA HIS A 42 -3.72 -5.46 3.32
C HIS A 42 -2.33 -6.05 3.64
N CYS A 43 -2.30 -7.03 4.53
CA CYS A 43 -1.10 -7.76 4.89
C CYS A 43 -0.80 -8.86 3.87
N SER A 44 0.41 -8.88 3.31
CA SER A 44 0.85 -10.00 2.49
C SER A 44 1.24 -11.19 3.36
N HIS A 45 0.54 -12.30 3.20
CA HIS A 45 0.78 -13.55 3.94
C HIS A 45 2.18 -14.14 3.73
N TRP A 46 2.83 -13.82 2.60
CA TRP A 46 4.10 -14.43 2.21
C TRP A 46 5.31 -13.66 2.73
N SER A 47 5.25 -12.33 2.70
CA SER A 47 6.36 -11.45 3.10
C SER A 47 6.15 -10.82 4.48
N GLY A 48 4.94 -10.91 5.04
CA GLY A 48 4.57 -10.19 6.25
C GLY A 48 4.66 -8.67 6.06
N ALA A 49 4.75 -8.18 4.83
CA ALA A 49 4.78 -6.76 4.54
C ALA A 49 3.34 -6.22 4.43
N CYS A 50 3.17 -4.95 4.79
CA CYS A 50 1.93 -4.22 4.55
C CYS A 50 1.96 -3.64 3.14
N TRP A 51 0.88 -3.88 2.40
CA TRP A 51 0.69 -3.41 1.04
C TRP A 51 -0.52 -2.48 1.00
N CYS A 52 -0.36 -1.34 0.33
CA CYS A 52 -1.36 -0.30 0.23
C CYS A 52 -2.00 -0.28 -1.15
N ASP A 53 -3.33 -0.28 -1.16
CA ASP A 53 -4.19 -0.16 -2.33
C ASP A 53 -4.57 1.30 -2.55
N THR A 54 -4.34 1.81 -3.77
CA THR A 54 -4.60 3.22 -4.14
C THR A 54 -6.05 3.51 -4.49
#